data_AF-A0A924CMK4-F1
#
_entry.id   AF-A0A924CMK4-F1
#
_cell.length_a   1.000
_cell.length_b   1.000
_cell.length_c   1.000
_cell.angle_alpha   90.00
_cell.angle_beta   90.00
_cell.angle_gamma   90.00
#
_symmetry.space_group_name_H-M   'P 1'
#
loop_
_entity.id
_entity.type
_entity.pdbx_description
1 polymer ?
#
loop_
_entity_poly.entity_id
_entity_poly.type
_entity_poly.pdbx_seq_one_letter_code
_entity_poly.pdbx_strand_id
1 'polypeptide(L)' 'MLQSFAFKSYLIRPWTPIDRLAAAQVIETVLAEYGLGWEPEGADRDVLHVEECYQNQGGEFWVVIQNGQLVGTAAYY' A
#
# COMPACT_ATOMS: atom_id res chain seq x y z
N MET A 1 -11.32 3.27 15.66
CA MET A 1 -10.20 4.16 15.29
C MET A 1 -9.03 3.25 15.02
N LEU A 2 -8.56 3.17 13.78
CA LEU A 2 -7.43 2.31 13.43
C LEU A 2 -6.16 2.87 14.09
N GLN A 3 -5.42 2.03 14.79
CA GLN A 3 -4.22 2.45 15.54
C GLN A 3 -2.99 2.34 14.65
N SER A 4 -2.06 3.29 14.76
CA SER A 4 -0.73 3.12 14.16
C SER A 4 0.18 2.32 15.11
N PHE A 5 1.09 1.56 14.55
CA PHE A 5 2.06 0.75 15.27
C PHE A 5 3.48 1.20 14.94
N ALA A 6 4.38 1.16 15.93
CA ALA A 6 5.80 1.35 15.71
C ALA A 6 6.54 0.02 15.88
N PHE A 7 7.43 -0.30 14.97
CA PHE A 7 8.33 -1.44 15.08
C PHE A 7 9.74 -1.02 14.65
N LYS A 8 10.69 -1.00 15.59
CA LYS A 8 12.02 -0.42 15.35
C LYS A 8 11.90 1.01 14.77
N SER A 9 12.51 1.28 13.62
CA SER A 9 12.45 2.55 12.89
C SER A 9 11.24 2.66 11.94
N TYR A 10 10.32 1.70 11.95
CA TYR A 10 9.17 1.65 11.06
C TYR A 10 7.91 2.15 11.77
N LEU A 11 7.16 3.02 11.09
CA LEU A 11 5.79 3.39 11.44
C LEU A 11 4.84 2.66 10.49
N ILE A 12 4.01 1.79 11.04
CA ILE A 12 2.96 1.09 10.31
C ILE A 12 1.65 1.81 10.64
N ARG A 13 0.97 2.34 9.62
CA ARG A 13 -0.25 3.09 9.85
C ARG A 13 -1.30 2.80 8.78
N PRO A 14 -2.58 3.08 9.07
CA PRO A 14 -3.62 3.01 8.05
C PRO A 14 -3.25 3.86 6.85
N TRP A 15 -3.57 3.34 5.67
CA TRP A 15 -3.50 4.08 4.43
C TRP A 15 -4.42 5.30 4.44
N THR A 16 -4.04 6.32 3.70
CA THR A 16 -4.86 7.49 3.38
C THR A 16 -4.70 7.85 1.90
N PRO A 17 -5.62 8.64 1.29
CA PRO A 17 -5.53 8.98 -0.13
C PRO A 17 -4.21 9.64 -0.58
N ILE A 18 -3.49 10.31 0.32
CA ILE A 18 -2.19 10.93 -0.01
C ILE A 18 -1.09 9.90 -0.32
N ASP A 19 -1.26 8.65 0.13
CA ASP A 19 -0.27 7.59 0.00
C ASP A 19 -0.30 6.92 -1.38
N ARG A 20 -1.38 7.09 -2.14
CA ARG A 20 -1.71 6.29 -3.32
C ARG A 20 -0.54 6.16 -4.30
N LEU A 21 0.06 7.28 -4.70
CA LEU A 21 1.16 7.27 -5.67
C LEU A 21 2.43 6.63 -5.10
N ALA A 22 2.76 6.90 -3.84
CA ALA A 22 3.93 6.33 -3.20
C ALA A 22 3.78 4.81 -2.96
N ALA A 23 2.59 4.37 -2.56
CA ALA A 23 2.26 2.95 -2.39
C ALA A 23 2.33 2.20 -3.73
N ALA A 24 1.71 2.74 -4.78
CA ALA A 24 1.76 2.16 -6.12
C ALA A 24 3.20 2.05 -6.63
N GLN A 25 4.02 3.09 -6.45
CA GLN A 25 5.41 3.08 -6.88
C GLN A 25 6.27 2.03 -6.15
N VAL A 26 6.03 1.81 -4.84
CA VAL A 26 6.71 0.73 -4.11
C VAL A 26 6.34 -0.64 -4.67
N ILE A 27 5.06 -0.87 -4.96
CA ILE A 27 4.58 -2.15 -5.49
C ILE A 27 5.08 -2.37 -6.92
N GLU A 28 5.01 -1.36 -7.79
CA GLU A 28 5.58 -1.38 -9.15
C GLU A 28 7.07 -1.73 -9.13
N THR A 29 7.83 -1.11 -8.21
CA THR A 29 9.27 -1.40 -8.06
C THR A 29 9.50 -2.87 -7.70
N VAL A 30 8.74 -3.41 -6.73
CA VAL A 30 8.85 -4.82 -6.34
C VAL A 30 8.48 -5.74 -7.50
N LEU A 31 7.39 -5.47 -8.23
CA LEU A 31 7.01 -6.27 -9.40
C LEU A 31 8.14 -6.33 -10.44
N ALA A 32 8.77 -5.18 -10.73
CA ALA A 32 9.88 -5.08 -11.66
C ALA A 32 11.11 -5.90 -11.20
N GLU A 33 11.40 -5.96 -9.89
CA GLU A 33 12.48 -6.80 -9.33
C GLU A 33 12.27 -8.29 -9.60
N TYR A 34 11.02 -8.74 -9.69
CA TYR A 34 10.65 -10.12 -10.02
C TYR A 34 10.39 -10.33 -11.53
N GLY A 35 10.59 -9.32 -12.37
CA GLY A 35 10.34 -9.38 -13.81
C GLY A 35 8.86 -9.45 -14.17
N LEU A 36 7.97 -9.01 -13.27
CA LEU A 36 6.53 -8.90 -13.50
C LEU A 36 6.20 -7.53 -14.09
N GLY A 37 5.18 -7.49 -14.96
CA GLY A 37 4.67 -6.24 -15.53
C GLY A 37 3.78 -5.50 -14.53
N TRP A 38 3.79 -4.17 -14.63
CA TRP A 38 2.85 -3.29 -13.94
C TRP A 38 1.57 -3.13 -14.78
N GLU A 39 0.44 -3.56 -14.23
CA GLU A 39 -0.88 -3.59 -14.88
C GLU A 39 -1.88 -2.74 -14.07
N PRO A 40 -1.80 -1.39 -14.12
CA PRO A 40 -2.61 -0.49 -13.29
C PRO A 40 -4.12 -0.51 -13.60
N GLU A 41 -4.48 -1.00 -14.79
CA GLU A 41 -5.88 -1.22 -15.19
C GLU A 41 -6.28 -2.70 -15.08
N GLY A 42 -5.33 -3.57 -14.70
CA GLY A 42 -5.45 -5.02 -14.62
C GLY A 42 -5.22 -5.53 -13.20
N ALA A 43 -4.25 -6.43 -13.05
CA ALA A 43 -3.97 -7.10 -11.78
C ALA A 43 -3.63 -6.13 -10.63
N ASP A 44 -3.04 -4.99 -10.93
CA ASP A 44 -2.58 -4.02 -9.93
C ASP A 44 -3.53 -2.83 -9.73
N ARG A 45 -4.74 -2.89 -10.31
CA ARG A 45 -5.74 -1.83 -10.15
C ARG A 45 -6.11 -1.59 -8.69
N ASP A 46 -6.10 -2.64 -7.88
CA ASP A 46 -6.52 -2.62 -6.49
C ASP A 46 -5.67 -1.70 -5.60
N VAL A 47 -4.39 -1.50 -5.92
CA VAL A 47 -3.49 -0.60 -5.17
C VAL A 47 -3.67 0.87 -5.56
N LEU A 48 -4.36 1.15 -6.67
CA LEU A 48 -4.78 2.50 -7.08
C LEU A 48 -6.19 2.84 -6.60
N HIS A 49 -7.06 1.82 -6.49
CA HIS A 49 -8.45 1.91 -6.08
C HIS A 49 -8.69 1.31 -4.69
N VAL A 50 -7.79 1.62 -3.74
CA VAL A 50 -7.77 1.04 -2.38
C VAL A 50 -9.11 1.12 -1.66
N GLU A 51 -9.81 2.25 -1.77
CA GLU A 51 -11.10 2.43 -1.13
C GLU A 51 -12.15 1.45 -1.68
N GLU A 52 -12.21 1.29 -3.00
CA GLU A 52 -13.14 0.41 -3.70
C GLU A 52 -12.78 -1.06 -3.46
N CYS A 53 -11.51 -1.42 -3.62
CA CYS A 53 -11.03 -2.79 -3.63
C CYS A 53 -10.80 -3.37 -2.23
N TYR A 54 -10.55 -2.56 -1.21
CA TYR A 54 -10.29 -3.05 0.15
C TYR A 54 -11.30 -2.49 1.16
N GLN A 55 -11.33 -1.17 1.34
CA GLN A 55 -12.04 -0.57 2.48
C GLN A 55 -13.56 -0.74 2.41
N ASN A 56 -14.14 -0.55 1.22
CA ASN A 56 -15.58 -0.73 1.00
C ASN A 56 -16.01 -2.20 1.06
N GLN A 57 -15.07 -3.15 0.97
CA GLN A 57 -15.31 -4.59 1.13
C GLN A 57 -15.18 -5.06 2.59
N GLY A 58 -14.91 -4.15 3.53
CA GLY A 58 -14.67 -4.48 4.95
C GLY A 58 -13.22 -4.87 5.25
N GLY A 59 -12.34 -4.79 4.25
CA GLY A 59 -10.91 -4.96 4.38
C GLY A 59 -10.18 -3.69 4.82
N GLU A 60 -8.86 -3.79 4.88
CA GLU A 60 -7.99 -2.66 5.22
C GLU A 60 -6.74 -2.64 4.34
N PHE A 61 -6.14 -1.45 4.27
CA PHE A 61 -4.87 -1.22 3.61
C PHE A 61 -4.00 -0.36 4.53
N TRP A 62 -2.74 -0.73 4.60
CA TRP A 62 -1.75 -0.19 5.53
C TRP A 62 -0.48 0.17 4.78
N VAL A 63 0.21 1.19 5.28
CA VAL A 63 1.50 1.64 4.76
C VAL A 63 2.57 1.51 5.84
N VAL A 64 3.77 1.17 5.42
CA VAL A 64 4.96 1.10 6.27
C VAL A 64 5.86 2.26 5.89
N ILE A 65 6.18 3.10 6.87
CA ILE A 65 6.99 4.30 6.71
C ILE A 65 8.31 4.13 7.45
N GLN A 66 9.43 4.48 6.82
CA GLN A 66 10.76 4.58 7.45
C GLN A 66 11.39 5.90 7.05
N ASN A 67 11.92 6.67 8.01
CA ASN A 67 12.54 7.98 7.77
C ASN A 67 11.70 8.94 6.90
N GLY A 68 10.36 8.91 7.07
CA GLY A 68 9.43 9.75 6.32
C GLY A 68 9.09 9.26 4.91
N GLN A 69 9.64 8.12 4.47
CA GLN A 69 9.36 7.52 3.17
C GLN A 69 8.50 6.27 3.32
N LEU A 70 7.55 6.07 2.40
CA LEU A 70 6.80 4.83 2.29
C LEU A 70 7.71 3.75 1.70
N VAL A 71 7.87 2.64 2.42
CA VAL A 71 8.79 1.54 2.10
C VAL A 71 8.09 0.19 2.01
N GLY A 72 6.79 0.14 2.24
CA GLY A 72 6.02 -1.10 2.16
C GLY A 72 4.53 -0.86 2.34
N THR A 73 3.75 -1.88 2.01
CA THR A 73 2.29 -1.91 2.11
C THR A 73 1.83 -3.25 2.69
N ALA A 74 0.61 -3.29 3.23
CA ALA A 74 -0.06 -4.51 3.63
C ALA A 74 -1.56 -4.33 3.47
N ALA A 75 -2.27 -5.38 3.03
CA ALA A 75 -3.72 -5.29 2.82
C ALA A 75 -4.41 -6.64 3.06
N TYR A 76 -5.69 -6.60 3.39
CA TYR A 76 -6.56 -7.77 3.54
C TYR A 76 -8.02 -7.40 3.23
N TYR A 77 -8.83 -8.38 2.84
CA TYR A 77 -10.29 -8.33 2.80
C TYR A 77 -10.87 -9.75 2.82
#